data_AF-A0A8S2XTX5-F1
#
_entry.id   AF-A0A8S2XTX5-F1
#
_cell.length_a   1.000
_cell.length_b   1.000
_cell.length_c   1.000
_cell.angle_alpha   90.00
_cell.angle_beta   90.00
_cell.angle_gamma   90.00
#
_symmetry.space_group_name_H-M   'P 1'
#
loop_
_entity.id
_entity.type
_entity.pdbx_description
1 polymer ?
#
loop_
_entity_poly.entity_id
_entity_poly.type
_entity_poly.pdbx_seq_one_letter_code
_entity_poly.pdbx_strand_id
1 'polypeptide(L)' 'MFPISEFGTEEQKQKYLPKLATGELIGCFGLTEPNHGSDPGSMETQARWDEKKQVYILNGT' A
#
# COMPACT_ATOMS: atom_id res chain seq x y z
N MET A 1 -10.71 -5.28 2.63
CA MET A 1 -9.87 -4.25 2.00
C MET A 1 -9.69 -4.61 0.52
N PHE A 2 -10.27 -3.83 -0.40
CA PHE A 2 -10.39 -4.21 -1.82
C PHE A 2 -9.05 -4.48 -2.52
N PRO A 3 -8.01 -3.62 -2.43
CA PRO A 3 -6.73 -3.87 -3.12
C PRO A 3 -6.05 -5.20 -2.73
N ILE A 4 -6.10 -5.59 -1.46
CA ILE A 4 -5.53 -6.88 -1.01
C ILE A 4 -6.37 -8.05 -1.52
N SER A 5 -7.70 -7.91 -1.55
CA SER A 5 -8.62 -8.96 -2.00
C SER A 5 -8.47 -9.25 -3.50
N GLU A 6 -8.30 -8.21 -4.31
CA GLU A 6 -8.25 -8.32 -5.77
C GLU A 6 -6.83 -8.59 -6.29
N PHE A 7 -5.82 -7.89 -5.75
CA PHE A 7 -4.47 -7.87 -6.32
C PHE A 7 -3.40 -8.50 -5.42
N GLY A 8 -3.74 -8.86 -4.18
CA GLY A 8 -2.78 -9.46 -3.25
C GLY A 8 -2.41 -10.90 -3.64
N THR A 9 -1.23 -11.33 -3.24
CA THR A 9 -0.88 -12.76 -3.27
C THR A 9 -1.71 -13.55 -2.26
N GLU A 10 -1.77 -14.87 -2.41
CA GLU A 10 -2.49 -15.73 -1.45
C GLU A 10 -1.93 -15.58 -0.02
N GLU A 11 -0.61 -15.46 0.12
CA GLU A 11 0.04 -15.22 1.42
C GLU A 11 -0.38 -13.88 2.03
N GLN A 12 -0.50 -12.82 1.22
CA GLN A 12 -0.96 -11.52 1.67
C GLN A 12 -2.43 -11.55 2.09
N LYS A 13 -3.29 -12.21 1.31
CA LYS A 13 -4.72 -12.35 1.61
C LYS A 13 -4.93 -13.08 2.93
N GLN A 14 -4.30 -14.24 3.12
CA GLN A 14 -4.40 -15.03 4.35
C GLN A 14 -3.88 -14.28 5.58
N LYS A 15 -2.80 -13.51 5.41
CA LYS A 15 -2.21 -12.73 6.50
C LYS A 15 -3.10 -11.56 6.96
N TYR A 16 -3.71 -10.82 6.03
CA TYR A 16 -4.36 -9.54 6.34
C TYR A 16 -5.89 -9.59 6.34
N LEU A 17 -6.54 -10.28 5.40
CA LEU A 17 -7.99 -10.18 5.22
C LEU A 17 -8.80 -10.67 6.43
N PRO A 18 -8.48 -11.78 7.12
CA PRO A 18 -9.24 -12.20 8.30
C PRO A 18 -9.26 -11.14 9.40
N LYS A 19 -8.10 -10.53 9.68
CA LYS A 19 -7.95 -9.49 10.71
C LYS A 19 -8.60 -8.16 10.34
N LEU A 20 -8.58 -7.82 9.04
CA LEU A 20 -9.30 -6.65 8.53
C LEU A 20 -10.82 -6.87 8.55
N ALA A 21 -11.29 -8.11 8.36
CA ALA A 21 -12.71 -8.45 8.41
C ALA A 21 -13.27 -8.43 9.84
N THR A 22 -12.46 -8.79 10.85
CA THR A 22 -12.86 -8.71 12.27
C THR A 22 -12.66 -7.33 12.89
N GLY A 23 -11.93 -6.43 12.23
CA GLY A 23 -11.58 -5.11 12.76
C GLY A 23 -10.42 -5.12 13.76
N GLU A 24 -9.72 -6.25 13.94
CA GLU A 24 -8.43 -6.30 14.67
C GLU A 24 -7.40 -5.39 14.00
N LEU A 25 -7.43 -5.32 12.66
CA LEU A 25 -6.68 -4.34 11.88
C LEU A 25 -7.64 -3.34 11.23
N ILE A 26 -7.22 -2.07 11.21
CA ILE A 26 -7.89 -1.02 10.45
C ILE A 26 -7.00 -0.64 9.26
N GLY A 27 -7.54 -0.74 8.06
CA GLY A 27 -6.85 -0.38 6.83
C GLY A 27 -7.07 1.10 6.46
N CYS A 28 -6.15 1.64 5.68
CA CYS A 28 -6.27 2.95 5.05
C CYS A 28 -5.87 2.86 3.57
N PHE A 29 -6.28 3.86 2.79
CA PHE A 29 -5.88 3.99 1.39
C PHE A 29 -5.18 5.33 1.21
N GLY A 30 -3.85 5.31 1.08
CA GLY A 30 -3.02 6.49 0.85
C GLY A 30 -2.70 6.61 -0.63
N LEU A 31 -3.45 7.45 -1.34
CA LEU A 31 -3.25 7.73 -2.77
C LEU A 31 -2.94 9.20 -3.03
N THR A 32 -3.70 10.10 -2.41
CA THR A 32 -3.58 11.56 -2.59
C THR A 32 -2.32 12.10 -1.93
N GLU A 33 -1.67 13.03 -2.61
CA GLU A 33 -0.54 13.84 -2.10
C GLU A 33 -0.94 15.33 -2.06
N PRO A 34 -0.18 16.22 -1.38
CA PRO A 34 -0.52 17.65 -1.27
C PRO A 34 -0.83 18.33 -2.61
N ASN A 35 -0.14 17.92 -3.68
CA ASN A 35 -0.28 18.50 -5.02
C ASN A 35 -1.10 17.63 -5.98
N HIS A 36 -1.40 16.37 -5.62
CA HIS A 36 -1.95 15.36 -6.52
C HIS A 36 -3.21 14.72 -5.95
N GLY A 37 -4.37 15.28 -6.31
CA GLY A 37 -5.70 14.75 -5.98
C GLY A 37 -6.34 14.07 -7.18
N SER A 38 -6.89 14.86 -8.10
CA SER A 38 -7.59 14.37 -9.31
C SER A 38 -6.65 13.69 -10.31
N ASP A 39 -5.35 14.01 -10.27
CA ASP A 39 -4.30 13.38 -11.08
C ASP A 39 -3.31 12.61 -10.19
N PRO A 40 -3.67 11.41 -9.70
CA PRO A 40 -2.76 10.59 -8.92
C PRO A 40 -1.65 9.95 -9.78
N GLY A 41 -1.76 10.00 -11.11
CA GLY A 41 -0.73 9.46 -12.01
C GLY A 41 0.57 10.27 -11.96
N SER A 42 0.49 11.53 -11.56
CA SER A 42 1.61 12.45 -11.38
C SER A 42 2.21 12.46 -9.98
N MET A 43 1.87 11.47 -9.13
CA MET A 43 2.41 11.35 -7.76
C MET A 43 3.94 11.43 -7.72
N GLU A 44 4.45 12.09 -6.69
CA GLU A 44 5.87 12.35 -6.50
C GLU A 44 6.52 11.35 -5.54
N THR A 45 5.74 10.61 -4.73
CA THR A 45 6.26 9.56 -3.85
C THR A 45 7.05 8.52 -4.64
N GLN A 46 8.29 8.30 -4.24
CA GLN A 46 9.20 7.38 -4.90
C GLN A 46 9.41 6.11 -4.08
N ALA A 47 9.54 4.98 -4.78
CA ALA A 47 9.95 3.70 -4.22
C ALA A 47 11.29 3.26 -4.83
N ARG A 48 12.34 3.16 -4.00
CA ARG A 48 13.66 2.69 -4.44
C ARG A 48 13.99 1.33 -3.83
N TRP A 49 14.39 0.38 -4.65
CA TRP A 49 14.88 -0.93 -4.18
C TRP A 49 16.24 -0.80 -3.48
N ASP A 50 16.38 -1.44 -2.31
CA ASP A 50 17.64 -1.63 -1.59
C ASP A 50 18.01 -3.11 -1.62
N GLU A 51 18.94 -3.47 -2.51
CA GLU A 51 19.41 -4.85 -2.69
C GLU A 51 20.02 -5.46 -1.44
N LYS A 52 20.67 -4.67 -0.59
CA LYS A 52 21.32 -5.21 0.62
C LYS A 52 20.30 -5.59 1.68
N LYS A 53 19.23 -4.81 1.77
CA LYS A 53 18.16 -5.02 2.76
C LYS A 53 16.98 -5.82 2.21
N GLN A 54 16.92 -6.04 0.89
CA GLN A 54 15.82 -6.72 0.20
C GLN A 54 14.46 -6.06 0.50
N VAL A 55 14.43 -4.72 0.49
CA VAL A 55 13.22 -3.92 0.74
C VAL A 55 13.14 -2.74 -0.22
N TYR A 56 11.93 -2.18 -0.36
CA TYR A 56 11.74 -0.85 -0.94
C TYR A 56 11.85 0.23 0.13
N ILE A 57 12.51 1.34 -0.20
CA ILE A 57 12.55 2.56 0.60
C ILE A 57 11.59 3.55 -0.05
N LEU A 58 10.57 3.97 0.70
CA LEU A 58 9.56 4.94 0.25
C LEU A 58 9.92 6.35 0.73
N ASN A 59 9.75 7.36 -0.12
CA ASN A 59 9.96 8.76 0.24
C ASN A 59 8.93 9.65 -0.48
N GLY A 60 8.18 10.43 0.29
CA GLY A 60 7.10 11.29 -0.19
C GLY A 60 6.19 11.71 0.97
N THR A 61 5.17 12.51 0.68
CA THR A 61 4.17 13.02 1.64
C THR A 61 2.80 13.08 1.02
#